data_AF-D4KY37-F1
#
_entry.id   AF-D4KY37-F1
#
_cell.length_a   1.000
_cell.length_b   1.000
_cell.length_c   1.000
_cell.angle_alpha   90.00
_cell.angle_beta   90.00
_cell.angle_gamma   90.00
#
_symmetry.space_group_name_H-M   'P 1'
#
loop_
_entity.id
_entity.type
_entity.pdbx_description
1 polymer ?
#
loop_
_entity_poly.entity_id
_entity_poly.type
_entity_poly.pdbx_seq_one_letter_code
_entity_poly.pdbx_strand_id
1 'polypeptide(L)'
;MNLYDLSIGEDKMNQFLSIALKTHFESLKVGGKGENYWQCYQAFLKYCDIYGDCDLKDLFNNKLLRQDIVCACASYYNSSAKAHRKEAVNRFLSAIDLFYKNYIKKMGGIECSALEGGCRNNEMIEDIEKCLNTKLKQEIYCPIDDKIEIEIIKICNNLKKSDFYKFGQKILCNLLLKYGFKLNLLVNLKKADVNDIDGIITIRNKDSVINLSVDKSMVSDIRQYNMVHRYPNREYFFLNTKGKKITSSSALATIQEKLEEVNNINTTTLALKGVSKLIQKGLTLSEIKYLTGFETKKIEDVSRWLMNQEDVESVINNKLNLIDI
;
A
#
# COMPACT_ATOMS: atom_id res chain seq x y z
N MET A 1 43.55 14.64 33.99
CA MET A 1 43.60 15.02 32.57
C MET A 1 42.20 14.82 32.03
N ASN A 2 41.54 15.94 31.70
CA ASN A 2 40.17 16.02 31.20
C ASN A 2 40.03 15.33 29.84
N LEU A 3 38.85 14.80 29.58
CA LEU A 3 38.03 15.24 28.45
C LEU A 3 36.56 15.14 28.87
N TYR A 4 36.01 16.32 29.18
CA TYR A 4 34.58 16.60 29.14
C TYR A 4 34.04 16.35 27.73
N ASP A 5 32.71 16.28 27.68
CA ASP A 5 31.83 16.40 26.51
C ASP A 5 31.59 15.14 25.67
N LEU A 6 30.53 14.44 26.08
CA LEU A 6 29.32 14.31 25.26
C LEU A 6 28.11 14.13 26.18
N SER A 7 27.74 15.23 26.86
CA SER A 7 26.35 15.43 27.25
C SER A 7 25.58 15.84 26.00
N ILE A 8 24.84 14.91 25.43
CA ILE A 8 23.70 15.20 24.57
C ILE A 8 22.52 14.62 25.33
N GLY A 9 21.64 15.49 25.81
CA GLY A 9 20.55 15.13 26.73
C GLY A 9 19.73 13.94 26.24
N GLU A 10 19.65 12.91 27.06
CA GLU A 10 18.47 12.04 27.07
C GLU A 10 17.32 12.87 27.66
N ASP A 11 16.63 13.63 26.79
CA ASP A 11 15.34 14.24 27.13
C ASP A 11 14.44 13.13 27.68
N LYS A 12 13.92 13.30 28.90
CA LYS A 12 13.07 12.31 29.57
C LYS A 12 11.69 12.26 28.92
N MET A 13 11.60 11.54 27.80
CA MET A 13 10.35 11.22 27.12
C MET A 13 9.34 10.57 28.09
N ASN A 14 8.08 11.03 28.07
CA ASN A 14 6.99 10.48 28.90
C ASN A 14 6.97 8.93 28.87
N GLN A 15 7.31 8.31 30.00
CA GLN A 15 7.55 6.87 30.07
C GLN A 15 6.25 6.08 29.98
N PHE A 16 5.19 6.58 30.60
CA PHE A 16 3.86 5.97 30.57
C PHE A 16 3.33 5.87 29.14
N LEU A 17 3.39 6.97 28.39
CA LEU A 17 2.97 7.02 26.98
C LEU A 17 3.87 6.16 26.09
N SER A 18 5.19 6.18 26.31
CA SER A 18 6.15 5.36 25.57
C SER A 18 5.85 3.86 25.71
N ILE A 19 5.60 3.39 26.93
CA ILE A 19 5.27 1.99 27.21
C ILE A 19 3.92 1.63 26.57
N ALA A 20 2.91 2.48 26.70
CA ALA A 20 1.58 2.25 26.14
C ALA A 20 1.61 2.12 24.61
N LEU A 21 2.30 3.04 23.93
CA LEU A 21 2.44 3.02 22.47
C LEU A 21 3.21 1.78 21.97
N LYS A 22 4.30 1.40 22.65
CA LYS A 22 5.07 0.18 22.33
C LYS A 22 4.20 -1.07 22.48
N THR A 23 3.54 -1.21 23.63
CA THR A 23 2.67 -2.35 23.93
C THR A 23 1.54 -2.48 22.90
N HIS A 24 0.89 -1.35 22.57
CA HIS A 24 -0.15 -1.35 21.54
C HIS A 24 0.42 -1.74 20.17
N PHE A 25 1.54 -1.16 19.75
CA PHE A 25 2.16 -1.47 18.46
C PHE A 25 2.56 -2.94 18.32
N GLU A 26 3.10 -3.55 19.37
CA GLU A 26 3.44 -4.98 19.41
C GLU A 26 2.20 -5.85 19.27
N SER A 27 1.09 -5.49 19.94
CA SER A 27 -0.18 -6.21 19.80
C SER A 27 -0.71 -6.22 18.35
N LEU A 28 -0.50 -5.13 17.59
CA LEU A 28 -0.91 -5.04 16.19
C LEU A 28 -0.06 -5.94 15.26
N LYS A 29 1.22 -6.14 15.59
CA LYS A 29 2.12 -7.03 14.82
C LYS A 29 1.68 -8.49 14.91
N VAL A 30 1.31 -8.95 16.12
CA VAL A 30 0.87 -10.35 16.35
C VAL A 30 -0.40 -10.66 15.56
N GLY A 31 -1.27 -9.68 15.34
CA GLY A 31 -2.49 -9.83 14.53
C GLY A 31 -2.32 -9.75 13.01
N GLY A 32 -1.09 -9.61 12.49
CA GLY A 32 -0.83 -9.50 11.03
C GLY A 32 -1.37 -8.20 10.39
N LYS A 33 -1.77 -7.22 11.20
CA LYS A 33 -2.36 -5.93 10.76
C LYS A 33 -1.37 -4.76 10.80
N GLY A 34 -0.08 -5.03 10.99
CA GLY A 34 0.94 -4.01 11.20
C GLY A 34 1.19 -3.14 9.96
N GLU A 35 0.36 -2.11 9.76
CA GLU A 35 0.82 -0.90 9.07
C GLU A 35 1.99 -0.30 9.86
N ASN A 36 2.90 0.39 9.17
CA ASN A 36 4.09 0.98 9.79
C ASN A 36 3.71 2.26 10.58
N TYR A 37 2.93 2.11 11.65
CA TYR A 37 2.45 3.20 12.52
C TYR A 37 3.48 3.64 13.55
N TRP A 38 4.56 2.87 13.75
CA TRP A 38 5.55 3.18 14.77
C TRP A 38 6.13 4.60 14.64
N GLN A 39 6.41 5.04 13.41
CA GLN A 39 6.90 6.41 13.17
C GLN A 39 5.86 7.47 13.55
N CYS A 40 4.57 7.20 13.38
CA CYS A 40 3.50 8.10 13.82
C CYS A 40 3.45 8.17 15.35
N TYR A 41 3.54 7.02 16.03
CA TYR A 41 3.59 6.96 17.48
C TYR A 41 4.81 7.64 18.07
N GLN A 42 5.99 7.48 17.46
CA GLN A 42 7.21 8.17 17.87
C GLN A 42 7.06 9.69 17.75
N ALA A 43 6.48 10.19 16.66
CA ALA A 43 6.26 11.61 16.48
C ALA A 43 5.23 12.17 17.49
N PHE A 44 4.16 11.44 17.77
CA PHE A 44 3.19 11.81 18.80
C PHE A 44 3.81 11.84 20.21
N LEU A 45 4.58 10.80 20.56
CA LEU A 45 5.32 10.73 21.82
C LEU A 45 6.31 11.88 21.98
N LYS A 46 7.07 12.19 20.92
CA LYS A 46 8.02 13.31 20.92
C LYS A 46 7.32 14.65 21.13
N TYR A 47 6.15 14.85 20.53
CA TYR A 47 5.38 16.08 20.75
C TYR A 47 4.83 16.15 22.18
N CYS A 48 4.25 15.06 22.70
CA CYS A 48 3.67 15.05 24.05
C CYS A 48 4.68 15.22 25.18
N ASP A 49 5.99 15.21 24.88
CA ASP A 49 7.04 15.48 25.85
C ASP A 49 6.92 16.87 26.50
N ILE A 50 6.23 17.82 25.84
CA ILE A 50 5.90 19.12 26.42
C ILE A 50 5.14 19.04 27.76
N TYR A 51 4.48 17.90 28.04
CA TYR A 51 3.73 17.67 29.28
C TYR A 51 4.55 16.94 30.36
N GLY A 52 5.81 16.58 30.05
CA GLY A 52 6.66 15.78 30.91
C GLY A 52 6.07 14.41 31.24
N ASP A 53 6.55 13.81 32.32
CA ASP A 53 6.20 12.44 32.75
C ASP A 53 4.90 12.40 33.55
N CYS A 54 3.79 12.82 32.92
CA CYS A 54 2.44 12.65 33.47
C CYS A 54 1.85 11.29 33.12
N ASP A 55 0.96 10.78 33.98
CA ASP A 55 0.28 9.53 33.71
C ASP A 55 -0.71 9.66 32.52
N LEU A 56 -1.13 8.51 31.98
CA LEU A 56 -2.03 8.47 30.83
C LEU A 56 -3.40 9.11 31.13
N LYS A 57 -3.91 8.99 32.35
CA LYS A 57 -5.24 9.51 32.68
C LYS A 57 -5.23 11.02 32.68
N ASP A 58 -4.24 11.63 33.33
CA ASP A 58 -4.05 13.08 33.34
C ASP A 58 -3.77 13.62 31.92
N LEU A 59 -2.88 12.95 31.17
CA LEU A 59 -2.57 13.35 29.80
C LEU A 59 -3.82 13.40 28.92
N PHE A 60 -4.59 12.30 28.86
CA PHE A 60 -5.71 12.17 27.94
C PHE A 60 -6.98 12.89 28.40
N ASN A 61 -7.25 12.96 29.71
CA ASN A 61 -8.47 13.61 30.20
C ASN A 61 -8.33 15.12 30.32
N ASN A 62 -7.15 15.63 30.70
CA ASN A 62 -7.01 17.01 31.14
C ASN A 62 -6.09 17.86 30.26
N LYS A 63 -5.08 17.26 29.62
CA LYS A 63 -4.00 18.01 28.95
C LYS A 63 -4.09 18.00 27.43
N LEU A 64 -4.40 16.84 26.84
CA LEU A 64 -4.34 16.66 25.40
C LEU A 64 -5.52 17.37 24.72
N LEU A 65 -5.21 18.36 23.88
CA LEU A 65 -6.19 19.07 23.07
C LEU A 65 -6.11 18.63 21.61
N ARG A 66 -7.14 19.01 20.84
CA ARG A 66 -7.15 18.82 19.38
C ARG A 66 -5.93 19.44 18.71
N GLN A 67 -5.54 20.64 19.16
CA GLN A 67 -4.40 21.36 18.60
C GLN A 67 -3.08 20.61 18.80
N ASP A 68 -2.96 19.81 19.85
CA ASP A 68 -1.76 19.01 20.10
C ASP A 68 -1.60 17.88 19.09
N ILE A 69 -2.71 17.28 18.67
CA ILE A 69 -2.73 16.27 17.61
C ILE A 69 -2.34 16.91 16.27
N VAL A 70 -2.85 18.11 15.99
CA VAL A 70 -2.50 18.90 14.80
C VAL A 70 -1.00 19.19 14.78
N CYS A 71 -0.46 19.74 15.87
CA CYS A 71 0.95 20.10 15.97
C CYS A 71 1.88 18.88 15.95
N ALA A 72 1.48 17.78 16.58
CA ALA A 72 2.21 16.51 16.52
C ALA A 72 2.25 15.96 15.09
N CYS A 73 1.12 16.00 14.37
CA CYS A 73 1.07 15.58 12.97
C CYS A 73 1.88 16.51 12.05
N ALA A 74 1.85 17.81 12.28
CA ALA A 74 2.66 18.78 11.53
C ALA A 74 4.16 18.55 11.78
N SER A 75 4.54 18.24 13.01
CA SER A 75 5.92 17.85 13.37
C SER A 75 6.33 16.56 12.67
N TYR A 76 5.44 15.56 12.59
CA TYR A 76 5.66 14.34 11.82
C TYR A 76 5.84 14.63 10.31
N TYR A 77 5.02 15.50 9.75
CA TYR A 77 5.11 15.92 8.35
C TYR A 77 6.45 16.59 8.04
N ASN A 78 6.91 17.52 8.89
CA ASN A 78 8.14 18.28 8.66
C ASN A 78 9.41 17.47 8.92
N SER A 79 9.38 16.52 9.85
CA SER A 79 10.57 15.74 10.25
C SER A 79 10.87 14.53 9.35
N SER A 80 9.94 14.14 8.48
CA SER A 80 10.08 12.95 7.64
C SER A 80 10.14 13.30 6.16
N ALA A 81 11.25 12.93 5.51
CA ALA A 81 11.42 13.06 4.06
C ALA A 81 10.34 12.32 3.22
N LYS A 82 9.53 11.47 3.84
CA LYS A 82 8.47 10.66 3.19
C LYS A 82 7.05 11.04 3.62
N ALA A 83 6.89 11.95 4.59
CA ALA A 83 5.58 12.28 5.16
C ALA A 83 4.89 13.48 4.50
N HIS A 84 5.44 14.02 3.40
CA HIS A 84 4.95 15.24 2.76
C HIS A 84 3.68 15.06 1.90
N ARG A 85 2.81 14.11 2.23
CA ARG A 85 1.63 13.75 1.45
C ARG A 85 0.40 13.58 2.32
N LYS A 86 -0.78 13.83 1.75
CA LYS A 86 -2.07 13.66 2.43
C LYS A 86 -2.25 12.25 3.00
N GLU A 87 -1.71 11.23 2.33
CA GLU A 87 -1.73 9.83 2.77
C GLU A 87 -0.92 9.60 4.06
N ALA A 88 0.21 10.30 4.24
CA ALA A 88 1.01 10.18 5.45
C ALA A 88 0.33 10.86 6.64
N VAL A 89 -0.31 12.02 6.43
CA VAL A 89 -1.16 12.68 7.42
C VAL A 89 -2.33 11.78 7.83
N ASN A 90 -3.05 11.22 6.85
CA ASN A 90 -4.14 10.27 7.13
C ASN A 90 -3.66 9.04 7.90
N ARG A 91 -2.45 8.53 7.61
CA ARG A 91 -1.85 7.42 8.34
C ARG A 91 -1.59 7.79 9.80
N PHE A 92 -1.03 8.98 10.05
CA PHE A 92 -0.81 9.47 11.40
C PHE A 92 -2.12 9.55 12.18
N LEU A 93 -3.14 10.22 11.63
CA LEU A 93 -4.44 10.37 12.29
C LEU A 93 -5.10 9.00 12.56
N SER A 94 -5.06 8.09 11.58
CA SER A 94 -5.58 6.72 11.75
C SER A 94 -4.85 5.96 12.86
N ALA A 95 -3.53 6.16 13.00
CA ALA A 95 -2.75 5.52 14.06
C ALA A 95 -3.19 6.03 15.44
N ILE A 96 -3.36 7.34 15.60
CA ILE A 96 -3.82 7.93 16.87
C ILE A 96 -5.23 7.46 17.23
N ASP A 97 -6.15 7.47 16.25
CA ASP A 97 -7.52 6.94 16.44
C ASP A 97 -7.50 5.48 16.89
N LEU A 98 -6.67 4.66 16.25
CA LEU A 98 -6.55 3.25 16.55
C LEU A 98 -6.00 3.02 17.96
N PHE A 99 -4.95 3.75 18.35
CA PHE A 99 -4.36 3.69 19.68
C PHE A 99 -5.38 4.10 20.75
N TYR A 100 -6.05 5.23 20.56
CA TYR A 100 -7.06 5.71 21.51
C TYR A 100 -8.19 4.70 21.69
N LYS A 101 -8.82 4.29 20.58
CA LYS A 101 -10.00 3.42 20.61
C LYS A 101 -9.69 2.01 21.12
N ASN A 102 -8.56 1.44 20.71
CA ASN A 102 -8.27 0.03 20.99
C ASN A 102 -7.44 -0.20 22.23
N TYR A 103 -6.71 0.81 22.71
CA TYR A 103 -5.83 0.68 23.87
C TYR A 103 -6.30 1.59 25.01
N ILE A 104 -6.23 2.91 24.84
CA ILE A 104 -6.49 3.89 25.91
C ILE A 104 -7.91 3.76 26.47
N LYS A 105 -8.93 3.77 25.61
CA LYS A 105 -10.34 3.67 26.03
C LYS A 105 -10.65 2.36 26.75
N LYS A 106 -9.92 1.27 26.43
CA LYS A 106 -10.10 -0.04 27.08
C LYS A 106 -9.51 -0.11 28.49
N MET A 107 -8.65 0.82 28.88
CA MET A 107 -8.14 0.90 30.25
C MET A 107 -9.22 1.34 31.25
N GLY A 108 -10.29 1.98 30.77
CA GLY A 108 -11.38 2.50 31.58
C GLY A 108 -11.02 3.80 32.31
N GLY A 109 -12.01 4.67 32.53
CA GLY A 109 -11.82 5.95 33.24
C GLY A 109 -10.99 7.00 32.49
N ILE A 110 -10.78 6.82 31.18
CA ILE A 110 -10.13 7.79 30.29
C ILE A 110 -11.14 8.21 29.21
N GLU A 111 -11.40 9.52 29.13
CA GLU A 111 -12.27 10.18 28.16
C GLU A 111 -11.52 11.38 27.60
N CYS A 112 -11.08 11.29 26.34
CA CYS A 112 -10.36 12.35 25.67
C CYS A 112 -11.26 13.00 24.63
N SER A 113 -11.81 14.18 24.94
CA SER A 113 -12.72 14.92 24.05
C SER A 113 -12.11 15.18 22.66
N ALA A 114 -10.80 15.38 22.58
CA ALA A 114 -10.07 15.58 21.32
C ALA A 114 -10.06 14.34 20.40
N LEU A 115 -10.31 13.14 20.94
CA LEU A 115 -10.20 11.85 20.25
C LEU A 115 -11.52 11.09 20.14
N GLU A 116 -12.55 11.45 20.93
CA GLU A 116 -13.84 10.75 20.94
C GLU A 116 -14.56 10.74 19.57
N GLY A 117 -14.48 11.85 18.83
CA GLY A 117 -15.06 11.96 17.48
C GLY A 117 -14.23 11.33 16.37
N GLY A 118 -13.01 10.87 16.67
CA GLY A 118 -12.03 10.46 15.68
C GLY A 118 -11.35 11.64 14.97
N CYS A 119 -10.05 11.52 14.77
CA CYS A 119 -9.19 12.55 14.21
C CYS A 119 -9.13 12.53 12.69
N ARG A 120 -9.36 11.37 12.06
CA ARG A 120 -9.30 11.26 10.59
C ARG A 120 -10.56 11.84 9.93
N ASN A 121 -10.66 13.16 9.93
CA ASN A 121 -11.75 13.92 9.32
C ASN A 121 -11.23 15.14 8.54
N ASN A 122 -12.07 15.75 7.71
CA ASN A 122 -11.68 16.87 6.84
C ASN A 122 -11.29 18.12 7.63
N GLU A 123 -11.97 18.40 8.74
CA GLU A 123 -11.69 19.57 9.58
C GLU A 123 -10.28 19.49 10.19
N MET A 124 -9.88 18.31 10.71
CA MET A 124 -8.54 18.08 11.23
C MET A 124 -7.47 18.22 10.14
N ILE A 125 -7.77 17.78 8.92
CA ILE A 125 -6.89 17.94 7.76
C ILE A 125 -6.70 19.42 7.43
N GLU A 126 -7.77 20.21 7.46
CA GLU A 126 -7.71 21.67 7.22
C GLU A 126 -6.90 22.39 8.30
N ASP A 127 -7.05 22.00 9.56
CA ASP A 127 -6.26 22.56 10.67
C ASP A 127 -4.77 22.24 10.50
N ILE A 128 -4.43 21.04 10.06
CA ILE A 128 -3.05 20.65 9.74
C ILE A 128 -2.51 21.43 8.54
N GLU A 129 -3.30 21.61 7.47
CA GLU A 129 -2.90 22.43 6.32
C GLU A 129 -2.62 23.89 6.69
N LYS A 130 -3.46 24.47 7.57
CA LYS A 130 -3.25 25.81 8.14
C LYS A 130 -1.98 25.87 8.96
N CYS A 131 -1.76 24.88 9.84
CA CYS A 131 -0.56 24.77 10.68
C CYS A 131 0.72 24.63 9.84
N LEU A 132 0.67 23.89 8.73
CA LEU A 132 1.79 23.70 7.81
C LEU A 132 1.97 24.87 6.83
N ASN A 133 1.02 25.81 6.76
CA ASN A 133 0.93 26.83 5.73
C ASN A 133 1.10 26.26 4.31
N THR A 134 0.50 25.09 4.03
CA THR A 134 0.63 24.38 2.76
C THR A 134 -0.56 23.44 2.55
N LYS A 135 -1.07 23.40 1.32
CA LYS A 135 -2.06 22.40 0.90
C LYS A 135 -1.42 21.03 0.73
N LEU A 136 -2.00 20.01 1.34
CA LEU A 136 -1.47 18.66 1.30
C LEU A 136 -1.67 18.08 -0.11
N LYS A 137 -0.56 17.78 -0.77
CA LYS A 137 -0.59 17.09 -2.05
C LYS A 137 -1.09 15.66 -1.85
N GLN A 138 -2.10 15.31 -2.62
CA GLN A 138 -2.60 13.94 -2.68
C GLN A 138 -1.75 13.15 -3.67
N GLU A 139 -1.39 11.91 -3.33
CA GLU A 139 -0.72 11.03 -4.29
C GLU A 139 -1.66 10.70 -5.44
N ILE A 140 -1.24 10.99 -6.67
CA ILE A 140 -1.91 10.57 -7.90
C ILE A 140 -1.24 9.29 -8.37
N TYR A 141 -2.02 8.23 -8.52
CA TYR A 141 -1.51 6.94 -8.95
C TYR A 141 -1.62 6.78 -10.47
N CYS A 142 -0.47 6.87 -11.15
CA CYS A 142 -0.41 6.68 -12.60
C CYS A 142 0.06 5.26 -12.97
N PRO A 143 -0.49 4.66 -14.03
CA PRO A 143 0.08 3.46 -14.62
C PRO A 143 1.44 3.76 -15.25
N ILE A 144 2.22 2.72 -15.55
CA ILE A 144 3.40 2.87 -16.41
C ILE A 144 2.97 3.21 -17.85
N ASP A 145 3.84 3.88 -18.59
CA ASP A 145 3.64 4.14 -20.01
C ASP A 145 3.85 2.88 -20.88
N ASP A 146 3.48 2.97 -22.16
CA ASP A 146 3.60 1.85 -23.11
C ASP A 146 5.05 1.48 -23.41
N LYS A 147 5.98 2.44 -23.37
CA LYS A 147 7.40 2.20 -23.65
C LYS A 147 8.00 1.29 -22.58
N ILE A 148 7.75 1.61 -21.31
CA ILE A 148 8.15 0.80 -20.16
C ILE A 148 7.49 -0.57 -20.23
N GLU A 149 6.20 -0.65 -20.57
CA GLU A 149 5.52 -1.93 -20.69
C GLU A 149 6.19 -2.84 -21.74
N ILE A 150 6.49 -2.30 -22.93
CA ILE A 150 7.15 -3.05 -24.01
C ILE A 150 8.50 -3.59 -23.55
N GLU A 151 9.28 -2.79 -22.82
CA GLU A 151 10.57 -3.20 -22.28
C GLU A 151 10.44 -4.32 -21.26
N ILE A 152 9.49 -4.21 -20.34
CA ILE A 152 9.21 -5.24 -19.34
C ILE A 152 8.78 -6.55 -19.99
N ILE A 153 7.93 -6.49 -21.02
CA ILE A 153 7.51 -7.68 -21.77
C ILE A 153 8.71 -8.34 -22.45
N LYS A 154 9.63 -7.55 -23.04
CA LYS A 154 10.88 -8.08 -23.62
C LYS A 154 11.73 -8.78 -22.57
N ILE A 155 11.92 -8.19 -21.40
CA ILE A 155 12.66 -8.79 -20.28
C ILE A 155 12.01 -10.11 -19.86
N CYS A 156 10.69 -10.10 -19.65
CA CYS A 156 9.89 -11.25 -19.24
C CYS A 156 10.01 -12.42 -20.23
N ASN A 157 9.99 -12.13 -21.53
CA ASN A 157 10.12 -13.14 -22.59
C ASN A 157 11.52 -13.75 -22.66
N ASN A 158 12.55 -13.03 -22.20
CA ASN A 158 13.94 -13.49 -22.16
C ASN A 158 14.29 -14.24 -20.86
N LEU A 159 13.36 -14.40 -19.91
CA LEU A 159 13.60 -15.17 -18.69
C LEU A 159 13.64 -16.68 -19.01
N LYS A 160 14.65 -17.38 -18.46
CA LYS A 160 14.87 -18.82 -18.70
C LYS A 160 13.67 -19.63 -18.20
N LYS A 161 13.02 -20.36 -19.11
CA LYS A 161 11.87 -21.24 -18.81
C LYS A 161 12.20 -22.41 -17.87
N SER A 162 13.48 -22.78 -17.76
CA SER A 162 13.99 -23.82 -16.85
C SER A 162 14.28 -23.31 -15.44
N ASP A 163 14.34 -21.98 -15.25
CA ASP A 163 14.57 -21.38 -13.93
C ASP A 163 13.23 -21.11 -13.25
N PHE A 164 12.87 -21.98 -12.30
CA PHE A 164 11.63 -21.87 -11.54
C PHE A 164 11.38 -20.45 -11.01
N TYR A 165 12.38 -19.80 -10.41
CA TYR A 165 12.16 -18.51 -9.74
C TYR A 165 11.96 -17.39 -10.76
N LYS A 166 12.84 -17.30 -11.76
CA LYS A 166 12.75 -16.25 -12.79
C LYS A 166 11.50 -16.43 -13.63
N PHE A 167 11.15 -17.66 -13.97
CA PHE A 167 9.94 -17.94 -14.74
C PHE A 167 8.66 -17.67 -13.92
N GLY A 168 8.68 -17.89 -12.61
CA GLY A 168 7.62 -17.43 -11.72
C GLY A 168 7.42 -15.90 -11.74
N GLN A 169 8.51 -15.13 -11.81
CA GLN A 169 8.42 -13.66 -11.94
C GLN A 169 7.79 -13.22 -13.27
N LYS A 170 8.03 -13.94 -14.38
CA LYS A 170 7.32 -13.71 -15.66
C LYS A 170 5.80 -13.82 -15.49
N ILE A 171 5.34 -14.91 -14.88
CA ILE A 171 3.91 -15.16 -14.65
C ILE A 171 3.32 -14.09 -13.74
N LEU A 172 4.00 -13.75 -12.63
CA LEU A 172 3.59 -12.65 -11.75
C LEU A 172 3.45 -11.34 -12.53
N CYS A 173 4.46 -10.96 -13.31
CA CYS A 173 4.45 -9.73 -14.10
C CYS A 173 3.27 -9.69 -15.08
N ASN A 174 3.00 -10.80 -15.79
CA ASN A 174 1.87 -10.91 -16.68
C ASN A 174 0.52 -10.77 -15.95
N LEU A 175 0.38 -11.34 -14.75
CA LEU A 175 -0.84 -11.18 -13.94
C LEU A 175 -1.07 -9.72 -13.54
N LEU A 176 0.00 -8.98 -13.21
CA LEU A 176 -0.08 -7.55 -12.92
C LEU A 176 -0.47 -6.76 -14.18
N LEU A 177 0.25 -6.93 -15.29
CA LEU A 177 0.11 -6.12 -16.51
C LEU A 177 -1.15 -6.41 -17.33
N LYS A 178 -1.69 -7.63 -17.27
CA LYS A 178 -2.88 -8.02 -18.05
C LYS A 178 -4.18 -7.91 -17.27
N TYR A 179 -4.15 -8.26 -15.98
CA TYR A 179 -5.37 -8.39 -15.16
C TYR A 179 -5.41 -7.42 -13.98
N GLY A 180 -4.34 -6.65 -13.75
CA GLY A 180 -4.33 -5.56 -12.79
C GLY A 180 -4.41 -5.98 -11.33
N PHE A 181 -4.06 -7.23 -10.99
CA PHE A 181 -4.14 -7.69 -9.61
C PHE A 181 -3.19 -6.93 -8.68
N LYS A 182 -3.63 -6.65 -7.44
CA LYS A 182 -2.69 -6.29 -6.38
C LYS A 182 -1.68 -7.42 -6.15
N LEU A 183 -0.40 -7.07 -6.01
CA LEU A 183 0.66 -8.05 -5.71
C LEU A 183 0.34 -8.91 -4.48
N ASN A 184 -0.23 -8.32 -3.44
CA ASN A 184 -0.55 -9.06 -2.22
C ASN A 184 -1.55 -10.20 -2.46
N LEU A 185 -2.44 -10.09 -3.45
CA LEU A 185 -3.32 -11.21 -3.82
C LEU A 185 -2.50 -12.33 -4.47
N LEU A 186 -1.57 -11.98 -5.36
CA LEU A 186 -0.76 -12.94 -6.10
C LEU A 186 0.24 -13.70 -5.23
N VAL A 187 0.93 -13.03 -4.31
CA VAL A 187 1.92 -13.68 -3.43
C VAL A 187 1.27 -14.61 -2.39
N ASN A 188 -0.03 -14.44 -2.13
CA ASN A 188 -0.81 -15.30 -1.24
C ASN A 188 -1.60 -16.38 -1.99
N LEU A 189 -1.49 -16.46 -3.32
CA LEU A 189 -2.14 -17.47 -4.14
C LEU A 189 -1.64 -18.87 -3.75
N LYS A 190 -2.56 -19.80 -3.45
CA LYS A 190 -2.19 -21.19 -3.13
C LYS A 190 -2.04 -22.02 -4.39
N LYS A 191 -1.30 -23.13 -4.33
CA LYS A 191 -1.20 -24.06 -5.47
C LYS A 191 -2.56 -24.63 -5.87
N ALA A 192 -3.42 -24.89 -4.89
CA ALA A 192 -4.78 -25.39 -5.10
C ALA A 192 -5.71 -24.38 -5.79
N ASP A 193 -5.38 -23.09 -5.74
CA ASP A 193 -6.16 -22.04 -6.42
C ASP A 193 -5.87 -21.99 -7.93
N VAL A 194 -4.88 -22.73 -8.45
CA VAL A 194 -4.48 -22.72 -9.86
C VAL A 194 -4.74 -24.07 -10.51
N ASN A 195 -5.74 -24.10 -11.39
CA ASN A 195 -6.03 -25.21 -12.29
C ASN A 195 -5.41 -24.91 -13.66
N ASP A 196 -4.30 -25.57 -13.95
CA ASP A 196 -3.52 -25.41 -15.18
C ASP A 196 -4.04 -26.26 -16.34
N ILE A 197 -4.97 -27.18 -16.09
CA ILE A 197 -5.65 -27.94 -17.15
C ILE A 197 -6.65 -27.03 -17.83
N ASP A 198 -7.57 -26.45 -17.05
CA ASP A 198 -8.66 -25.59 -17.55
C ASP A 198 -8.24 -24.13 -17.69
N GLY A 199 -7.05 -23.77 -17.18
CA GLY A 199 -6.54 -22.40 -17.22
C GLY A 199 -7.33 -21.45 -16.32
N ILE A 200 -7.71 -21.93 -15.13
CA ILE A 200 -8.49 -21.17 -14.16
C ILE A 200 -7.62 -20.81 -12.96
N ILE A 201 -7.64 -19.53 -12.57
CA ILE A 201 -7.04 -19.04 -11.34
C ILE A 201 -8.15 -18.54 -10.41
N THR A 202 -8.24 -19.14 -9.23
CA THR A 202 -9.16 -18.74 -8.17
C THR A 202 -8.55 -17.59 -7.37
N ILE A 203 -9.09 -16.38 -7.51
CA ILE A 203 -8.65 -15.21 -6.77
C ILE A 203 -9.60 -14.97 -5.61
N ARG A 204 -9.04 -14.85 -4.40
CA ARG A 204 -9.79 -14.57 -3.18
C ARG A 204 -9.42 -13.18 -2.67
N ASN A 205 -10.40 -12.28 -2.63
CA ASN A 205 -10.21 -10.91 -2.19
C ASN A 205 -11.24 -10.56 -1.11
N LYS A 206 -10.84 -10.71 0.16
CA LYS A 206 -11.68 -10.52 1.35
C LYS A 206 -13.02 -11.26 1.28
N ASP A 207 -14.05 -10.62 0.73
CA ASP A 207 -15.42 -11.10 0.67
C ASP A 207 -15.78 -11.65 -0.71
N SER A 208 -14.84 -11.65 -1.68
CA SER A 208 -15.06 -12.13 -3.04
C SER A 208 -14.17 -13.29 -3.42
N VAL A 209 -14.73 -14.19 -4.24
CA VAL A 209 -14.02 -15.27 -4.91
C VAL A 209 -14.35 -15.20 -6.40
N ILE A 210 -13.31 -15.21 -7.25
CA ILE A 210 -13.44 -15.15 -8.70
C ILE A 210 -12.64 -16.28 -9.31
N ASN A 211 -13.26 -17.02 -10.21
CA ASN A 211 -12.59 -17.99 -11.06
C ASN A 211 -12.26 -17.29 -12.38
N LEU A 212 -11.01 -16.84 -12.52
CA LEU A 212 -10.55 -16.15 -13.71
C LEU A 212 -10.01 -17.16 -14.71
N SER A 213 -10.63 -17.25 -15.89
CA SER A 213 -10.03 -17.93 -17.04
C SER A 213 -8.90 -17.08 -17.63
N VAL A 214 -7.73 -17.68 -17.82
CA VAL A 214 -6.57 -17.03 -18.44
C VAL A 214 -6.37 -17.46 -19.89
N ASP A 215 -5.70 -16.62 -20.69
CA ASP A 215 -5.41 -16.93 -22.09
C ASP A 215 -4.50 -18.16 -22.28
N LYS A 216 -4.51 -18.74 -23.49
CA LYS A 216 -3.72 -19.95 -23.83
C LYS A 216 -2.23 -19.79 -23.56
N SER A 217 -1.67 -18.59 -23.80
CA SER A 217 -0.25 -18.34 -23.56
C SER A 217 0.09 -18.44 -22.07
N MET A 218 -0.79 -17.92 -21.22
CA MET A 218 -0.67 -17.98 -19.78
C MET A 218 -0.84 -19.40 -19.25
N VAL A 219 -1.79 -20.17 -19.79
CA VAL A 219 -1.93 -21.61 -19.47
C VAL A 219 -0.64 -22.36 -19.77
N SER A 220 -0.04 -22.12 -20.94
CA SER A 220 1.24 -22.75 -21.30
C SER A 220 2.36 -22.37 -20.34
N ASP A 221 2.46 -21.10 -19.94
CA ASP A 221 3.46 -20.64 -18.97
C ASP A 221 3.23 -21.29 -17.59
N ILE A 222 1.98 -21.35 -17.12
CA ILE A 222 1.64 -21.99 -15.82
C ILE A 222 2.01 -23.47 -15.82
N ARG A 223 1.69 -24.21 -16.89
CA ARG A 223 2.05 -25.63 -17.03
C ARG A 223 3.57 -25.82 -16.99
N GLN A 224 4.31 -25.02 -17.77
CA GLN A 224 5.78 -25.06 -17.77
C GLN A 224 6.35 -24.74 -16.38
N TYR A 225 5.81 -23.75 -15.67
CA TYR A 225 6.21 -23.41 -14.31
C TYR A 225 5.95 -24.55 -13.32
N ASN A 226 4.81 -25.23 -13.47
CA ASN A 226 4.50 -26.42 -12.68
C ASN A 226 5.44 -27.58 -13.00
N MET A 227 5.92 -27.76 -14.24
CA MET A 227 6.87 -28.82 -14.60
C MET A 227 8.28 -28.59 -14.02
N VAL A 228 8.74 -27.34 -13.95
CA VAL A 228 10.10 -27.01 -13.47
C VAL A 228 10.16 -26.74 -11.97
N HIS A 229 9.10 -27.07 -11.23
CA HIS A 229 9.03 -26.82 -9.80
C HIS A 229 10.06 -27.64 -9.01
N ARG A 230 10.55 -27.05 -7.92
CA ARG A 230 11.49 -27.70 -6.99
C ARG A 230 10.83 -28.27 -5.73
N TYR A 231 9.54 -27.99 -5.55
CA TYR A 231 8.80 -28.27 -4.32
C TYR A 231 7.44 -28.91 -4.66
N PRO A 232 7.28 -30.24 -4.50
CA PRO A 232 6.04 -30.95 -4.82
C PRO A 232 4.88 -30.60 -3.90
N ASN A 233 5.13 -30.51 -2.60
CA ASN A 233 4.11 -30.27 -1.59
C ASN A 233 3.97 -28.78 -1.22
N ARG A 234 4.15 -27.89 -2.22
CA ARG A 234 4.11 -26.44 -1.96
C ARG A 234 2.69 -25.97 -1.64
N GLU A 235 2.53 -25.27 -0.53
CA GLU A 235 1.26 -24.60 -0.19
C GLU A 235 0.99 -23.42 -1.14
N TYR A 236 1.97 -22.53 -1.27
CA TYR A 236 1.86 -21.33 -2.09
C TYR A 236 2.26 -21.60 -3.54
N PHE A 237 1.60 -20.92 -4.47
CA PHE A 237 1.88 -21.08 -5.88
C PHE A 237 3.27 -20.53 -6.24
N PHE A 238 3.60 -19.32 -5.75
CA PHE A 238 4.90 -18.67 -5.93
C PHE A 238 5.77 -18.79 -4.68
N LEU A 239 6.99 -19.30 -4.85
CA LEU A 239 7.95 -19.53 -3.77
C LEU A 239 9.28 -18.80 -4.01
N ASN A 240 10.00 -18.53 -2.92
CA ASN A 240 11.38 -18.09 -2.95
C ASN A 240 12.36 -19.28 -3.00
N THR A 241 13.66 -18.98 -3.07
CA THR A 241 14.75 -19.97 -3.17
C THR A 241 14.83 -20.97 -2.03
N LYS A 242 14.14 -20.71 -0.91
CA LYS A 242 14.08 -21.55 0.28
C LYS A 242 12.77 -22.35 0.38
N GLY A 243 11.95 -22.35 -0.67
CA GLY A 243 10.66 -23.03 -0.69
C GLY A 243 9.58 -22.38 0.16
N LYS A 244 9.79 -21.13 0.61
CA LYS A 244 8.81 -20.37 1.39
C LYS A 244 8.06 -19.39 0.50
N LYS A 245 6.92 -18.88 0.99
CA LYS A 245 6.14 -17.83 0.34
C LYS A 245 7.04 -16.68 -0.12
N ILE A 246 6.85 -16.23 -1.36
CA ILE A 246 7.57 -15.08 -1.89
C ILE A 246 7.19 -13.79 -1.15
N THR A 247 8.12 -12.85 -1.02
CA THR A 247 7.87 -11.54 -0.42
C THR A 247 7.67 -10.49 -1.50
N SER A 248 7.03 -9.37 -1.17
CA SER A 248 6.87 -8.25 -2.10
C SER A 248 8.20 -7.77 -2.68
N SER A 249 9.28 -7.80 -1.87
CA SER A 249 10.63 -7.40 -2.29
C SER A 249 11.30 -8.36 -3.28
N SER A 250 10.89 -9.63 -3.30
CA SER A 250 11.48 -10.65 -4.18
C SER A 250 10.60 -10.98 -5.40
N ALA A 251 9.36 -10.48 -5.42
CA ALA A 251 8.36 -10.85 -6.43
C ALA A 251 8.73 -10.50 -7.87
N LEU A 252 9.51 -9.43 -8.09
CA LEU A 252 9.96 -8.99 -9.43
C LEU A 252 11.45 -8.63 -9.45
N ALA A 253 12.24 -9.11 -8.49
CA ALA A 253 13.62 -8.65 -8.27
C ALA A 253 14.50 -8.77 -9.54
N THR A 254 14.37 -9.87 -10.29
CA THR A 254 15.17 -10.09 -11.52
C THR A 254 14.71 -9.19 -12.67
N ILE A 255 13.43 -8.86 -12.73
CA ILE A 255 12.90 -7.94 -13.75
C ILE A 255 13.37 -6.52 -13.42
N GLN A 256 13.32 -6.13 -12.14
CA GLN A 256 13.77 -4.83 -11.66
C GLN A 256 15.29 -4.62 -11.84
N GLU A 257 16.10 -5.65 -11.57
CA GLU A 257 17.55 -5.62 -11.80
C GLU A 257 17.90 -5.37 -13.27
N LYS A 258 17.12 -5.92 -14.21
CA LYS A 258 17.35 -5.78 -15.65
C LYS A 258 16.83 -4.48 -16.27
N LEU A 259 16.14 -3.64 -15.49
CA LEU A 259 15.53 -2.38 -15.95
C LEU A 259 16.41 -1.14 -15.68
N GLU A 260 17.68 -1.32 -15.31
CA GLU A 260 18.67 -0.31 -14.87
C GLU A 260 18.29 1.20 -14.90
N GLU A 261 18.43 1.84 -13.73
CA GLU A 261 18.50 3.29 -13.40
C GLU A 261 17.39 4.28 -13.78
N VAL A 262 16.45 4.02 -14.70
CA VAL A 262 15.61 5.14 -15.22
C VAL A 262 14.26 5.29 -14.53
N ASN A 263 13.69 4.27 -13.89
CA ASN A 263 12.31 4.39 -13.36
C ASN A 263 12.10 3.69 -12.01
N ASN A 264 11.51 4.41 -11.05
CA ASN A 264 10.96 3.89 -9.79
C ASN A 264 9.72 3.00 -10.03
N ILE A 265 9.84 1.98 -10.88
CA ILE A 265 8.76 1.05 -11.21
C ILE A 265 8.50 0.17 -10.00
N ASN A 266 7.30 0.33 -9.45
CA ASN A 266 6.82 -0.50 -8.38
C ASN A 266 5.71 -1.42 -8.91
N THR A 267 5.44 -2.50 -8.17
CA THR A 267 4.42 -3.48 -8.52
C THR A 267 3.01 -2.89 -8.59
N THR A 268 2.77 -1.75 -7.92
CA THR A 268 1.49 -1.04 -7.99
C THR A 268 1.33 -0.37 -9.35
N THR A 269 2.32 0.38 -9.85
CA THR A 269 2.22 1.06 -11.17
C THR A 269 2.09 0.06 -12.32
N LEU A 270 2.71 -1.12 -12.20
CA LEU A 270 2.50 -2.25 -13.13
C LEU A 270 1.07 -2.77 -13.11
N ALA A 271 0.53 -3.02 -11.92
CA ALA A 271 -0.85 -3.46 -11.79
C ALA A 271 -1.85 -2.40 -12.27
N LEU A 272 -1.55 -1.11 -12.07
CA LEU A 272 -2.39 -0.02 -12.59
C LEU A 272 -2.40 0.04 -14.12
N LYS A 273 -1.34 -0.42 -14.80
CA LYS A 273 -1.37 -0.63 -16.26
C LYS A 273 -2.34 -1.74 -16.65
N GLY A 274 -2.41 -2.81 -15.85
CA GLY A 274 -3.48 -3.80 -15.99
C GLY A 274 -4.87 -3.20 -15.79
N VAL A 275 -5.04 -2.35 -14.77
CA VAL A 275 -6.30 -1.62 -14.53
C VAL A 275 -6.68 -0.73 -15.71
N SER A 276 -5.73 -0.01 -16.32
CA SER A 276 -6.03 0.86 -17.47
C SER A 276 -6.62 0.06 -18.64
N LYS A 277 -6.10 -1.14 -18.89
CA LYS A 277 -6.64 -2.04 -19.92
C LYS A 277 -8.02 -2.58 -19.59
N LEU A 278 -8.32 -2.82 -18.31
CA LEU A 278 -9.65 -3.22 -17.89
C LEU A 278 -10.68 -2.09 -18.11
N ILE A 279 -10.29 -0.85 -17.82
CA ILE A 279 -11.13 0.35 -18.10
C ILE A 279 -11.36 0.47 -19.61
N GLN A 280 -10.31 0.36 -20.42
CA GLN A 280 -10.41 0.42 -21.89
C GLN A 280 -11.28 -0.71 -22.47
N LYS A 281 -11.34 -1.87 -21.80
CA LYS A 281 -12.26 -2.98 -22.15
C LYS A 281 -13.71 -2.74 -21.70
N GLY A 282 -14.00 -1.63 -21.04
CA GLY A 282 -15.35 -1.25 -20.62
C GLY A 282 -15.79 -1.83 -19.27
N LEU A 283 -14.87 -2.39 -18.46
CA LEU A 283 -15.24 -2.85 -17.12
C LEU A 283 -15.58 -1.64 -16.23
N THR A 284 -16.65 -1.80 -15.45
CA THR A 284 -17.07 -0.81 -14.46
C THR A 284 -16.09 -0.72 -13.29
N LEU A 285 -16.14 0.40 -12.58
CA LEU A 285 -15.33 0.62 -11.37
C LEU A 285 -15.53 -0.51 -10.34
N SER A 286 -16.78 -0.97 -10.18
CA SER A 286 -17.13 -2.03 -9.24
C SER A 286 -16.53 -3.37 -9.64
N GLU A 287 -16.59 -3.75 -10.92
CA GLU A 287 -16.00 -4.99 -11.42
C GLU A 287 -14.48 -4.99 -11.28
N ILE A 288 -13.82 -3.87 -11.62
CA ILE A 288 -12.38 -3.71 -11.47
C ILE A 288 -11.99 -3.83 -9.99
N LYS A 289 -12.71 -3.16 -9.10
CA LYS A 289 -12.48 -3.25 -7.65
C LYS A 289 -12.64 -4.69 -7.15
N TYR A 290 -13.69 -5.36 -7.59
CA TYR A 290 -14.00 -6.74 -7.25
C TYR A 290 -12.89 -7.70 -7.69
N LEU A 291 -12.41 -7.54 -8.93
CA LEU A 291 -11.34 -8.35 -9.53
C LEU A 291 -9.96 -8.08 -8.93
N THR A 292 -9.55 -6.82 -8.90
CA THR A 292 -8.16 -6.44 -8.63
C THR A 292 -7.83 -6.23 -7.16
N GLY A 293 -8.86 -5.95 -6.36
CA GLY A 293 -8.75 -5.53 -4.96
C GLY A 293 -8.28 -4.10 -4.76
N PHE A 294 -8.15 -3.28 -5.82
CA PHE A 294 -7.80 -1.86 -5.70
C PHE A 294 -8.89 -1.03 -5.04
N GLU A 295 -8.44 -0.03 -4.28
CA GLU A 295 -9.33 1.01 -3.74
C GLU A 295 -9.88 1.87 -4.88
N THR A 296 -11.13 2.31 -4.74
CA THR A 296 -11.84 3.19 -5.67
C THR A 296 -10.97 4.33 -6.19
N LYS A 297 -10.31 5.06 -5.26
CA LYS A 297 -9.42 6.19 -5.60
C LYS A 297 -8.38 5.83 -6.67
N LYS A 298 -7.71 4.68 -6.55
CA LYS A 298 -6.66 4.28 -7.50
C LYS A 298 -7.22 4.00 -8.89
N ILE A 299 -8.41 3.43 -8.96
CA ILE A 299 -9.09 3.14 -10.23
C ILE A 299 -9.52 4.46 -10.89
N GLU A 300 -10.07 5.39 -10.11
CA GLU A 300 -10.43 6.73 -10.58
C GLU A 300 -9.20 7.54 -11.05
N ASP A 301 -8.07 7.44 -10.33
CA ASP A 301 -6.82 8.09 -10.74
C ASP A 301 -6.35 7.59 -12.11
N VAL A 302 -6.43 6.27 -12.36
CA VAL A 302 -6.11 5.69 -13.68
C VAL A 302 -7.12 6.13 -14.74
N SER A 303 -8.41 6.20 -14.41
CA SER A 303 -9.43 6.69 -15.33
C SER A 303 -9.19 8.15 -15.74
N ARG A 304 -8.84 9.01 -14.78
CA ARG A 304 -8.47 10.42 -15.04
C ARG A 304 -7.18 10.51 -15.85
N TRP A 305 -6.21 9.66 -15.56
CA TRP A 305 -4.97 9.59 -16.34
C TRP A 305 -5.24 9.25 -17.81
N LEU A 306 -6.12 8.28 -18.09
CA LEU A 306 -6.52 7.91 -19.45
C LEU A 306 -7.18 9.08 -20.19
N MET A 307 -8.12 9.77 -19.54
CA MET A 307 -8.78 10.94 -20.12
C MET A 307 -7.80 12.07 -20.48
N ASN A 308 -6.73 12.24 -19.70
CA ASN A 308 -5.71 13.26 -19.98
C ASN A 308 -4.76 12.89 -21.14
N GLN A 309 -4.77 11.65 -21.61
CA GLN A 309 -3.98 11.20 -22.77
C GLN A 309 -4.74 11.34 -24.09
N GLU A 310 -6.07 11.43 -24.02
CA GLU A 310 -6.94 11.52 -25.19
C GLU A 310 -7.56 12.93 -25.26
N ASP A 311 -7.94 13.36 -26.45
CA ASP A 311 -8.80 14.54 -26.58
C ASP A 311 -10.20 14.16 -26.06
N VAL A 312 -10.50 14.58 -24.83
CA VAL A 312 -11.73 14.27 -24.11
C VAL A 312 -12.97 14.62 -24.94
N GLU A 313 -12.94 15.74 -25.67
CA GLU A 313 -14.06 16.18 -26.49
C GLU A 313 -14.28 15.23 -27.67
N SER A 314 -13.21 14.89 -28.38
CA SER A 314 -13.25 13.90 -29.47
C SER A 314 -13.74 12.53 -29.00
N VAL A 315 -13.26 12.04 -27.85
CA VAL A 315 -13.67 10.74 -27.30
C VAL A 315 -15.15 10.73 -26.92
N ILE A 316 -15.63 11.79 -26.27
CA ILE A 316 -17.04 11.91 -25.90
C ILE A 316 -17.92 11.98 -27.14
N ASN A 317 -17.56 12.82 -28.11
CA ASN A 317 -18.33 13.00 -29.35
C ASN A 317 -18.38 11.72 -30.20
N ASN A 318 -17.27 10.98 -30.29
CA ASN A 318 -17.22 9.68 -30.97
C ASN A 318 -18.08 8.63 -30.25
N LYS A 319 -18.06 8.58 -28.91
CA LYS A 319 -18.87 7.60 -28.15
C LYS A 319 -20.36 7.90 -28.16
N LEU A 320 -20.73 9.17 -28.25
CA LEU A 320 -22.12 9.60 -28.33
C LEU A 320 -22.65 9.59 -29.77
N ASN A 321 -21.84 9.18 -30.76
CA ASN A 321 -22.16 9.27 -32.19
C ASN A 321 -22.66 10.68 -32.59
N LEU A 322 -22.10 11.73 -31.99
CA LEU A 322 -22.52 13.12 -32.25
C LEU A 322 -21.84 13.74 -33.48
N ILE A 323 -20.95 13.00 -34.15
CA ILE A 323 -20.31 13.41 -35.40
C ILE A 323 -21.01 12.70 -36.56
N ASP A 324 -22.22 13.17 -36.87
CA ASP A 324 -22.87 13.00 -38.17
C ASP A 324 -23.34 14.39 -38.63
N ILE A 325 -22.39 15.30 -38.92
CA ILE A 325 -22.59 16.49 -39.78
C ILE A 325 -21.29 16.79 -40.54
#